data_AF-A0A8D2LLA1-F1
#
_entry.id   AF-A0A8D2LLA1-F1
#
_cell.length_a   1.000
_cell.length_b   1.000
_cell.length_c   1.000
_cell.angle_alpha   90.00
_cell.angle_beta   90.00
_cell.angle_gamma   90.00
#
_symmetry.space_group_name_H-M   'P 1'
#
loop_
_entity.id
_entity.type
_entity.pdbx_description
1 polymer ?
#
loop_
_entity_poly.entity_id
_entity_poly.type
_entity_poly.pdbx_seq_one_letter_code
_entity_poly.pdbx_strand_id
1 'polypeptide(L)'
;MPPSKARCDDFARHFREKIAQIRHELDSTNESEVSEESPMPPSGPKLLEEFQLLRPNDVDKVLGRVRPTTCLLDPCPSWLINNSKHGIGTWILEVVNASLREGRVPAPLKEAVIRPVLKKASLDPEMATNYRPVANIPFLGKVLERVVAGQLQALLEETDYLDPFQSGFRPGYSTESALVALYDDLCREKDRGSTSLLVLLDLSAAFDTIDHGILLDRLAGLGVGGTALQWFRSYLDGRFQKVVLGDHVSTSWQLCHGVPQGSILSPLLFNIYMKPLGEVIRRCGLRNHQYADDTQLYLSFSTNPGEAVAVLNRCLAEVREWMRANKLKLNPDKTEVLLVGGSGFGEGGFDLVLNGATLPLRDKVRSLGVLLDPELS
;
A
#
# COMPACT_ATOMS: atom_id res chain seq x y z
N MET A 1 25.76 1.14 -16.22
CA MET A 1 26.72 0.06 -15.88
C MET A 1 26.17 -1.34 -16.19
N PRO A 2 27.02 -2.35 -16.45
CA PRO A 2 26.59 -3.74 -16.60
C PRO A 2 26.10 -4.33 -15.25
N PRO A 3 25.28 -5.40 -15.28
CA PRO A 3 24.95 -6.18 -14.09
C PRO A 3 26.22 -6.71 -13.41
N SER A 4 26.28 -6.65 -12.08
CA SER A 4 27.38 -7.20 -11.29
C SER A 4 26.90 -7.55 -9.89
N LYS A 5 27.65 -8.40 -9.17
CA LYS A 5 27.37 -8.72 -7.76
C LYS A 5 27.41 -7.47 -6.89
N ALA A 6 28.44 -6.64 -7.07
CA ALA A 6 28.59 -5.37 -6.34
C ALA A 6 27.35 -4.48 -6.50
N ARG A 7 26.83 -4.35 -7.73
CA ARG A 7 25.62 -3.56 -7.99
C ARG A 7 24.38 -4.16 -7.33
N CYS A 8 24.25 -5.49 -7.28
CA CYS A 8 23.16 -6.13 -6.54
C CYS A 8 23.24 -5.81 -5.04
N ASP A 9 24.44 -5.88 -4.46
CA ASP A 9 24.68 -5.53 -3.05
C ASP A 9 24.43 -4.03 -2.78
N ASP A 10 24.76 -3.14 -3.73
CA ASP A 10 24.46 -1.71 -3.61
C ASP A 10 22.95 -1.41 -3.62
N PHE A 11 22.18 -2.07 -4.50
CA PHE A 11 20.71 -1.97 -4.46
C PHE A 11 20.14 -2.54 -3.16
N ALA A 12 20.62 -3.69 -2.71
CA ALA A 12 20.20 -4.31 -1.46
C ALA A 12 20.45 -3.37 -0.27
N ARG A 13 21.66 -2.79 -0.21
CA ARG A 13 22.05 -1.79 0.78
C ARG A 13 21.13 -0.57 0.71
N HIS A 14 20.95 0.01 -0.48
CA HIS A 14 20.10 1.17 -0.69
C HIS A 14 18.67 0.96 -0.21
N PHE A 15 18.01 -0.13 -0.63
CA PHE A 15 16.63 -0.40 -0.23
C PHE A 15 16.52 -0.62 1.28
N ARG A 16 17.45 -1.36 1.89
CA ARG A 16 17.46 -1.61 3.34
C ARG A 16 17.69 -0.34 4.15
N GLU A 17 18.72 0.43 3.81
CA GLU A 17 19.11 1.64 4.55
C GLU A 17 18.05 2.74 4.41
N LYS A 18 17.43 2.87 3.23
CA LYS A 18 16.31 3.80 3.04
C LYS A 18 15.17 3.54 4.03
N ILE A 19 14.78 2.28 4.22
CA ILE A 19 13.70 1.95 5.17
C ILE A 19 14.16 2.14 6.61
N ALA A 20 15.39 1.73 6.94
CA ALA A 20 15.94 1.94 8.28
C ALA A 20 15.99 3.44 8.64
N GLN A 21 16.38 4.30 7.70
CA GLN A 21 16.40 5.74 7.88
C GLN A 21 14.99 6.31 8.08
N ILE A 22 14.01 5.91 7.25
CA ILE A 22 12.62 6.36 7.41
C ILE A 22 12.09 5.97 8.78
N ARG A 23 12.33 4.74 9.24
CA ARG A 23 11.92 4.27 10.57
C ARG A 23 12.58 5.07 11.68
N HIS A 24 13.89 5.30 11.58
CA HIS A 24 14.62 6.10 12.56
C HIS A 24 14.06 7.53 12.68
N GLU A 25 13.78 8.20 11.56
CA GLU A 25 13.21 9.56 11.55
C GLU A 25 11.81 9.63 12.17
N LEU A 26 10.99 8.59 11.94
CA LEU A 26 9.65 8.47 12.53
C LEU A 26 9.69 8.19 14.04
N ASP A 27 10.74 7.52 14.52
CA ASP A 27 10.94 7.20 15.93
C ASP A 27 11.67 8.34 16.69
N SER A 28 12.54 9.10 16.02
CA SER A 28 13.35 10.16 16.63
C SER A 28 12.58 11.46 16.90
N THR A 29 11.42 11.65 16.28
CA THR A 29 10.59 12.86 16.38
C THR A 29 9.72 12.91 17.67
N ASN A 30 10.18 12.27 18.76
CA ASN A 30 9.50 12.26 20.05
C ASN A 30 9.63 13.62 20.78
N GLU A 31 8.75 14.56 20.44
CA GLU A 31 8.19 15.50 21.42
C GLU A 31 6.67 15.36 21.41
N SER A 32 6.11 15.13 22.60
CA SER A 32 4.70 14.98 22.96
C SER A 32 4.19 13.52 23.03
N GLU A 33 3.90 13.12 24.27
CA GLU A 33 3.02 12.01 24.65
C GLU A 33 1.67 12.18 23.95
N VAL A 34 1.53 11.63 22.75
CA VAL A 34 0.21 11.39 22.16
C VAL A 34 -0.26 10.08 22.76
N SER A 35 -1.36 10.14 23.51
CA SER A 35 -2.08 8.99 24.03
C SER A 35 -2.11 7.88 23.00
N GLU A 36 -1.62 6.70 23.38
CA GLU A 36 -1.80 5.44 22.65
C GLU A 36 -3.31 5.11 22.56
N GLU A 37 -4.07 5.85 21.78
CA GLU A 37 -5.27 5.31 21.17
C GLU A 37 -4.82 4.45 20.00
N SER A 38 -4.14 3.34 20.33
CA SER A 38 -4.35 2.14 19.55
C SER A 38 -5.83 1.85 19.76
N PRO A 39 -6.71 1.93 18.74
CA PRO A 39 -8.07 1.49 18.93
C PRO A 39 -7.95 0.03 19.37
N MET A 40 -8.27 -0.24 20.63
CA MET A 40 -8.41 -1.61 21.09
C MET A 40 -9.26 -2.32 20.04
N PRO A 41 -8.87 -3.52 19.59
CA PRO A 41 -9.69 -4.23 18.63
C PRO A 41 -11.09 -4.27 19.26
N PRO A 42 -12.15 -3.85 18.54
CA PRO A 42 -13.48 -4.09 19.03
C PRO A 42 -13.53 -5.57 19.39
N SER A 43 -14.07 -5.90 20.57
CA SER A 43 -14.41 -7.27 20.96
C SER A 43 -15.57 -7.77 20.09
N GLY A 44 -15.44 -7.60 18.77
CA GLY A 44 -16.37 -8.05 17.77
C GLY A 44 -16.30 -9.57 17.66
N PRO A 45 -17.29 -10.16 17.00
CA PRO A 45 -17.27 -11.58 16.72
C PRO A 45 -15.99 -11.92 15.95
N LYS A 46 -15.34 -13.01 16.34
CA LYS A 46 -14.25 -13.60 15.56
C LYS A 46 -14.88 -14.19 14.30
N LEU A 47 -14.62 -13.57 13.16
CA LEU A 47 -15.23 -13.91 11.86
C LEU A 47 -14.39 -14.90 11.07
N LEU A 48 -13.06 -14.91 11.27
CA LEU A 48 -12.13 -15.82 10.60
C LEU A 48 -11.09 -16.37 11.59
N GLU A 49 -11.44 -17.43 12.32
CA GLU A 49 -10.51 -18.14 13.23
C GLU A 49 -9.59 -19.12 12.50
N GLU A 50 -10.09 -19.73 11.42
CA GLU A 50 -9.37 -20.71 10.61
C GLU A 50 -9.69 -20.53 9.14
N PHE A 51 -8.72 -20.81 8.28
CA PHE A 51 -8.95 -20.81 6.85
C PHE A 51 -9.66 -22.09 6.41
N GLN A 52 -10.62 -21.95 5.50
CA GLN A 52 -11.20 -23.06 4.77
C GLN A 52 -10.12 -23.78 3.97
N LEU A 53 -10.03 -25.09 4.15
CA LEU A 53 -9.10 -25.92 3.43
C LEU A 53 -9.51 -26.03 1.95
N LEU A 54 -8.51 -26.03 1.07
CA LEU A 54 -8.71 -26.23 -0.34
C LEU A 54 -9.21 -27.67 -0.58
N ARG A 55 -10.16 -27.83 -1.49
CA ARG A 55 -10.66 -29.15 -1.92
C ARG A 55 -9.91 -29.61 -3.18
N PRO A 56 -9.77 -30.92 -3.43
CA PRO A 56 -9.11 -31.43 -4.63
C PRO A 56 -9.63 -30.80 -5.94
N ASN A 57 -10.94 -30.63 -6.05
CA ASN A 57 -11.59 -30.06 -7.25
C ASN A 57 -11.34 -28.56 -7.45
N ASP A 58 -10.82 -27.86 -6.44
CA ASP A 58 -10.58 -26.41 -6.49
C ASP A 58 -9.11 -26.07 -6.78
N VAL A 59 -8.19 -27.04 -6.73
CA VAL A 59 -6.76 -26.85 -7.03
C VAL A 59 -6.57 -26.26 -8.42
N ASP A 60 -7.20 -26.86 -9.43
CA ASP A 60 -7.12 -26.42 -10.82
C ASP A 60 -7.64 -24.99 -11.02
N LYS A 61 -8.68 -24.60 -10.27
CA LYS A 61 -9.25 -23.24 -10.32
C LYS A 61 -8.28 -22.23 -9.74
N VAL A 62 -7.62 -22.57 -8.63
CA VAL A 62 -6.62 -21.69 -8.01
C VAL A 62 -5.42 -21.54 -8.94
N LEU A 63 -4.87 -22.65 -9.45
CA LEU A 63 -3.74 -22.63 -10.38
C LEU A 63 -4.05 -21.81 -11.64
N GLY A 64 -5.24 -21.98 -12.22
CA GLY A 64 -5.67 -21.23 -13.40
C GLY A 64 -5.80 -19.71 -13.17
N ARG A 65 -5.97 -19.27 -11.91
CA ARG A 65 -6.03 -17.84 -11.57
C ARG A 65 -4.65 -17.23 -11.31
N VAL A 66 -3.63 -18.04 -11.03
CA VAL A 66 -2.27 -17.54 -10.73
C VAL A 66 -1.49 -17.42 -12.03
N ARG A 67 -0.92 -16.23 -12.29
CA ARG A 67 -0.04 -16.04 -13.45
C ARG A 67 1.22 -16.89 -13.28
N PRO A 68 1.60 -17.75 -14.25
CA PRO A 68 2.74 -18.68 -14.14
C PRO A 68 4.06 -17.94 -14.35
N THR A 69 4.38 -17.04 -13.42
CA THR A 69 5.60 -16.23 -13.44
C THR A 69 6.68 -16.91 -12.60
N THR A 70 7.71 -17.42 -13.29
CA THR A 70 8.83 -18.13 -12.68
C THR A 70 9.65 -17.24 -11.77
N CYS A 71 9.89 -17.73 -10.55
CA CYS A 71 10.87 -17.21 -9.62
C CYS A 71 12.19 -17.97 -9.77
N LEU A 72 13.31 -17.29 -9.51
CA LEU A 72 14.64 -17.93 -9.47
C LEU A 72 14.71 -19.02 -8.39
N LEU A 73 13.86 -18.92 -7.36
CA LEU A 73 13.77 -19.88 -6.26
C LEU A 73 12.86 -21.07 -6.58
N ASP A 74 12.17 -21.06 -7.72
CA ASP A 74 11.35 -22.19 -8.11
C ASP A 74 12.23 -23.37 -8.53
N PRO A 75 11.89 -24.62 -8.16
CA PRO A 75 12.68 -25.79 -8.56
C PRO A 75 12.58 -26.07 -10.07
N CYS A 76 11.56 -25.55 -10.73
CA CYS A 76 11.36 -25.64 -12.17
C CYS A 76 10.49 -24.47 -12.67
N PRO A 77 10.42 -24.22 -13.99
CA PRO A 77 9.59 -23.16 -14.53
C PRO A 77 8.11 -23.30 -14.13
N SER A 78 7.44 -22.20 -13.76
CA SER A 78 6.05 -22.26 -13.27
C SER A 78 5.06 -22.78 -14.32
N TRP A 79 5.35 -22.59 -15.61
CA TRP A 79 4.51 -23.14 -16.68
C TRP A 79 4.49 -24.67 -16.66
N LEU A 80 5.60 -25.31 -16.26
CA LEU A 80 5.69 -26.77 -16.16
C LEU A 80 4.82 -27.27 -15.00
N ILE A 81 4.89 -26.59 -13.85
CA ILE A 81 4.02 -26.87 -12.71
C ILE A 81 2.54 -26.76 -13.14
N ASN A 82 2.19 -25.69 -13.85
CA ASN A 82 0.82 -25.47 -14.31
C ASN A 82 0.34 -26.55 -15.31
N ASN A 83 1.21 -26.99 -16.21
CA ASN A 83 0.90 -28.03 -17.20
C ASN A 83 0.88 -29.45 -16.60
N SER A 84 1.61 -29.69 -15.51
CA SER A 84 1.69 -30.97 -14.82
C SER A 84 0.68 -31.12 -13.67
N LYS A 85 -0.31 -30.23 -13.58
CA LYS A 85 -1.30 -30.18 -12.47
C LYS A 85 -1.98 -31.51 -12.14
N HIS A 86 -2.21 -32.39 -13.12
CA HIS A 86 -2.81 -33.71 -12.88
C HIS A 86 -1.92 -34.64 -12.04
N GLY A 87 -0.59 -34.50 -12.14
CA GLY A 87 0.36 -35.32 -11.38
C GLY A 87 0.81 -34.69 -10.06
N ILE A 88 0.86 -33.35 -9.99
CA ILE A 88 1.39 -32.62 -8.83
C ILE A 88 0.32 -31.92 -7.98
N GLY A 89 -0.93 -31.88 -8.44
CA GLY A 89 -2.02 -31.16 -7.80
C GLY A 89 -2.31 -31.64 -6.38
N THR A 90 -2.20 -32.95 -6.13
CA THR A 90 -2.35 -33.54 -4.78
C THR A 90 -1.27 -33.03 -3.83
N TRP A 91 -0.02 -32.95 -4.26
CA TRP A 91 1.08 -32.43 -3.43
C TRP A 91 0.92 -30.93 -3.13
N ILE A 92 0.49 -30.14 -4.12
CA ILE A 92 0.18 -28.72 -3.93
C ILE A 92 -0.95 -28.56 -2.92
N LEU A 93 -2.01 -29.36 -3.05
CA LEU A 93 -3.14 -29.38 -2.12
C LEU A 93 -2.70 -29.68 -0.69
N GLU A 94 -1.87 -30.70 -0.49
CA GLU A 94 -1.37 -31.10 0.83
C GLU A 94 -0.53 -29.99 1.47
N VAL A 95 0.41 -29.40 0.73
CA VAL A 95 1.26 -28.31 1.25
C VAL A 95 0.44 -27.08 1.60
N VAL A 96 -0.52 -26.69 0.74
CA VAL A 96 -1.41 -25.56 1.01
C VAL A 96 -2.26 -25.84 2.25
N ASN A 97 -2.92 -27.00 2.32
CA ASN A 97 -3.79 -27.33 3.44
C ASN A 97 -3.04 -27.52 4.76
N ALA A 98 -1.81 -28.05 4.73
CA ALA A 98 -0.96 -28.12 5.92
C ALA A 98 -0.64 -26.72 6.43
N SER A 99 -0.20 -25.81 5.54
CA SER A 99 0.09 -24.41 5.86
C SER A 99 -1.11 -23.70 6.49
N LEU A 100 -2.30 -23.83 5.89
CA LEU A 100 -3.53 -23.22 6.39
C LEU A 100 -3.95 -23.78 7.76
N ARG A 101 -3.90 -25.12 7.93
CA ARG A 101 -4.31 -25.79 9.17
C ARG A 101 -3.37 -25.48 10.33
N GLU A 102 -2.06 -25.46 10.07
CA GLU A 102 -1.04 -25.20 11.09
C GLU A 102 -0.84 -23.71 11.38
N GLY A 103 -1.46 -22.82 10.59
CA GLY A 103 -1.25 -21.39 10.70
C GLY A 103 0.19 -20.98 10.43
N ARG A 104 0.88 -21.65 9.50
CA ARG A 104 2.32 -21.41 9.24
C ARG A 104 2.65 -21.44 7.76
N VAL A 105 3.36 -20.41 7.31
CA VAL A 105 3.95 -20.35 5.95
C VAL A 105 5.25 -21.15 5.91
N PRO A 106 5.43 -22.08 4.96
CA PRO A 106 6.68 -22.83 4.80
C PRO A 106 7.89 -21.90 4.59
N ALA A 107 8.99 -22.15 5.31
CA ALA A 107 10.18 -21.30 5.27
C ALA A 107 10.74 -21.04 3.85
N PRO A 108 10.81 -22.04 2.93
CA PRO A 108 11.27 -21.78 1.56
C PRO A 108 10.39 -20.79 0.76
N LEU A 109 9.14 -20.57 1.18
CA LEU A 109 8.20 -19.64 0.55
C LEU A 109 8.26 -18.22 1.17
N LYS A 110 9.09 -18.02 2.21
CA LYS A 110 9.29 -16.73 2.87
C LYS A 110 10.46 -15.92 2.29
N GLU A 111 11.14 -16.44 1.27
CA GLU A 111 12.19 -15.71 0.57
C GLU A 111 11.66 -15.06 -0.72
N ALA A 112 12.01 -13.80 -0.95
CA ALA A 112 11.65 -13.04 -2.14
C ALA A 112 12.87 -12.64 -2.98
N VAL A 113 12.72 -12.68 -4.29
CA VAL A 113 13.72 -12.18 -5.25
C VAL A 113 13.31 -10.78 -5.69
N ILE A 114 14.10 -9.78 -5.30
CA ILE A 114 13.88 -8.39 -5.68
C ILE A 114 14.49 -8.13 -7.05
N ARG A 115 13.66 -7.67 -7.98
CA ARG A 115 14.08 -7.14 -9.27
C ARG A 115 13.90 -5.61 -9.25
N PRO A 116 14.99 -4.83 -9.21
CA PRO A 116 14.91 -3.39 -9.27
C PRO A 116 14.27 -2.95 -10.60
N VAL A 117 13.17 -2.20 -10.52
CA VAL A 117 12.50 -1.64 -11.70
C VAL A 117 12.58 -0.12 -11.67
N LEU A 118 13.02 0.50 -12.76
CA LEU A 118 13.13 1.95 -12.87
C LEU A 118 11.73 2.58 -12.80
N LYS A 119 11.55 3.60 -11.96
CA LYS A 119 10.25 4.27 -11.72
C LYS A 119 9.67 4.92 -12.98
N LYS A 120 10.53 5.51 -13.82
CA LYS A 120 10.19 6.14 -15.09
C LYS A 120 11.37 5.97 -16.04
N ALA A 121 11.10 5.69 -17.32
CA ALA A 121 12.15 5.47 -18.32
C ALA A 121 13.10 6.66 -18.52
N SER A 122 12.64 7.88 -18.21
CA SER A 122 13.43 9.12 -18.32
C SER A 122 14.38 9.39 -17.15
N LEU A 123 14.29 8.62 -16.06
CA LEU A 123 15.13 8.81 -14.89
C LEU A 123 16.50 8.17 -15.08
N ASP A 124 17.51 8.73 -14.42
CA ASP A 124 18.88 8.21 -14.46
C ASP A 124 18.95 6.77 -13.91
N PRO A 125 19.34 5.77 -14.73
CA PRO A 125 19.47 4.38 -14.31
C PRO A 125 20.70 4.11 -13.42
N GLU A 126 21.61 5.07 -13.26
CA GLU A 126 22.74 4.94 -12.35
C GLU A 126 22.38 5.32 -10.90
N MET A 127 21.27 6.05 -10.68
CA MET A 127 20.80 6.39 -9.34
C MET A 127 19.85 5.34 -8.77
N ALA A 128 20.25 4.68 -7.68
CA ALA A 128 19.44 3.65 -7.02
C ALA A 128 18.08 4.18 -6.49
N THR A 129 18.01 5.46 -6.12
CA THR A 129 16.78 6.15 -5.68
C THR A 129 15.66 6.15 -6.72
N ASN A 130 16.00 5.97 -8.00
CA ASN A 130 15.06 5.92 -9.11
C ASN A 130 14.42 4.55 -9.31
N TYR A 131 14.77 3.55 -8.51
CA TYR A 131 14.25 2.18 -8.63
C TYR A 131 13.20 1.84 -7.57
N ARG A 132 12.33 0.88 -7.90
CA ARG A 132 11.39 0.22 -7.00
C ARG A 132 11.85 -1.22 -6.74
N PRO A 133 11.76 -1.72 -5.50
CA PRO A 133 12.10 -3.11 -5.17
C PRO A 133 10.93 -4.05 -5.48
N VAL A 134 10.73 -4.45 -6.74
CA VAL A 134 9.64 -5.38 -7.09
C VAL A 134 9.99 -6.81 -6.66
N ALA A 135 9.20 -7.36 -5.76
CA ALA A 135 9.34 -8.72 -5.23
C ALA A 135 8.75 -9.77 -6.17
N ASN A 136 9.56 -10.76 -6.53
CA ASN A 136 9.14 -12.00 -7.16
C ASN A 136 9.27 -13.14 -6.13
N ILE A 137 8.14 -13.68 -5.70
CA ILE A 137 8.07 -14.79 -4.75
C ILE A 137 7.93 -16.14 -5.48
N PRO A 138 8.29 -17.28 -4.85
CA PRO A 138 8.10 -18.61 -5.42
C PRO A 138 6.65 -18.86 -5.88
N PHE A 139 6.46 -19.60 -6.97
CA PHE A 139 5.14 -19.85 -7.56
C PHE A 139 4.18 -20.52 -6.56
N LEU A 140 4.65 -21.51 -5.79
CA LEU A 140 3.83 -22.12 -4.74
C LEU A 140 3.44 -21.13 -3.63
N GLY A 141 4.30 -20.16 -3.34
CA GLY A 141 3.98 -19.03 -2.46
C GLY A 141 2.85 -18.18 -3.02
N LYS A 142 2.85 -17.90 -4.34
CA LYS A 142 1.74 -17.20 -5.02
C LYS A 142 0.42 -17.99 -4.95
N VAL A 143 0.48 -19.31 -5.10
CA VAL A 143 -0.69 -20.19 -4.98
C VAL A 143 -1.27 -20.11 -3.57
N LEU A 144 -0.41 -20.23 -2.55
CA LEU A 144 -0.82 -20.14 -1.15
C LEU A 144 -1.42 -18.76 -0.83
N GLU A 145 -0.74 -17.68 -1.21
CA GLU A 145 -1.26 -16.31 -1.05
C GLU A 145 -2.61 -16.12 -1.75
N ARG A 146 -2.82 -16.75 -2.92
CA ARG A 146 -4.09 -16.65 -3.64
C ARG A 146 -5.25 -17.27 -2.88
N VAL A 147 -5.01 -18.41 -2.22
CA VAL A 147 -6.04 -19.07 -1.40
C VAL A 147 -6.39 -18.21 -0.20
N VAL A 148 -5.39 -17.70 0.51
CA VAL A 148 -5.60 -16.80 1.67
C VAL A 148 -6.27 -15.50 1.25
N ALA A 149 -5.80 -14.87 0.17
CA ALA A 149 -6.36 -13.62 -0.34
C ALA A 149 -7.83 -13.76 -0.72
N GLY A 150 -8.24 -14.90 -1.29
CA GLY A 150 -9.66 -15.15 -1.62
C GLY A 150 -10.56 -15.18 -0.39
N GLN A 151 -10.08 -15.78 0.71
CA GLN A 151 -10.84 -15.86 1.96
C GLN A 151 -10.85 -14.52 2.71
N LEU A 152 -9.71 -13.82 2.73
CA LEU A 152 -9.63 -12.48 3.31
C LEU A 152 -10.52 -11.50 2.53
N GLN A 153 -10.52 -11.56 1.20
CA GLN A 153 -11.39 -10.74 0.35
C GLN A 153 -12.87 -10.99 0.65
N ALA A 154 -13.29 -12.25 0.78
CA ALA A 154 -14.67 -12.59 1.13
C ALA A 154 -15.08 -12.00 2.49
N LEU A 155 -14.19 -12.07 3.49
CA LEU A 155 -14.41 -11.44 4.80
C LEU A 155 -14.58 -9.91 4.68
N LEU A 156 -13.71 -9.24 3.90
CA LEU A 156 -13.79 -7.80 3.68
C LEU A 156 -15.09 -7.37 2.99
N GLU A 157 -15.60 -8.20 2.08
CA GLU A 157 -16.87 -7.98 1.38
C GLU A 157 -18.08 -8.23 2.28
N GLU A 158 -18.07 -9.31 3.07
CA GLU A 158 -19.15 -9.64 4.01
C GLU A 158 -19.32 -8.58 5.10
N THR A 159 -18.22 -7.94 5.50
CA THR A 159 -18.19 -6.92 6.56
C THR A 159 -18.29 -5.49 6.06
N ASP A 160 -18.31 -5.27 4.74
CA ASP A 160 -18.16 -3.95 4.09
C ASP A 160 -17.03 -3.11 4.73
N TYR A 161 -15.89 -3.77 4.98
CA TYR A 161 -14.86 -3.19 5.85
C TYR A 161 -14.04 -2.09 5.17
N LEU A 162 -13.85 -2.15 3.85
CA LEU A 162 -12.98 -1.20 3.16
C LEU A 162 -13.62 0.20 3.13
N ASP A 163 -12.77 1.23 3.19
CA ASP A 163 -13.25 2.61 3.04
C ASP A 163 -13.95 2.77 1.68
N PRO A 164 -15.16 3.36 1.62
CA PRO A 164 -15.90 3.50 0.37
C PRO A 164 -15.16 4.35 -0.67
N PHE A 165 -14.24 5.22 -0.25
CA PHE A 165 -13.42 6.07 -1.11
C PHE A 165 -12.04 5.48 -1.41
N GLN A 166 -11.75 4.26 -0.96
CA GLN A 166 -10.58 3.48 -1.41
C GLN A 166 -10.93 2.67 -2.66
N SER A 167 -10.39 3.11 -3.79
CA SER A 167 -10.55 2.48 -5.10
C SER A 167 -9.38 1.59 -5.48
N GLY A 168 -8.22 1.77 -4.86
CA GLY A 168 -7.02 0.99 -5.13
C GLY A 168 -7.20 -0.47 -4.72
N PHE A 169 -6.80 -1.39 -5.60
CA PHE A 169 -6.79 -2.84 -5.34
C PHE A 169 -8.13 -3.43 -4.89
N ARG A 170 -9.24 -2.78 -5.28
CA ARG A 170 -10.59 -3.22 -4.96
C ARG A 170 -11.28 -3.75 -6.23
N PRO A 171 -11.90 -4.94 -6.20
CA PRO A 171 -12.66 -5.44 -7.34
C PRO A 171 -13.76 -4.47 -7.76
N GLY A 172 -13.89 -4.22 -9.07
CA GLY A 172 -14.88 -3.29 -9.63
C GLY A 172 -14.45 -1.82 -9.64
N TYR A 173 -13.27 -1.50 -9.10
CA TYR A 173 -12.69 -0.16 -9.11
C TYR A 173 -11.43 -0.12 -9.96
N SER A 174 -11.11 1.06 -10.47
CA SER A 174 -9.95 1.36 -11.29
C SER A 174 -9.46 2.78 -11.06
N THR A 175 -8.30 3.12 -11.64
CA THR A 175 -7.80 4.50 -11.66
C THR A 175 -8.80 5.46 -12.26
N GLU A 176 -9.51 5.03 -13.32
CA GLU A 176 -10.54 5.82 -13.99
C GLU A 176 -11.73 6.07 -13.06
N SER A 177 -12.20 5.06 -12.32
CA SER A 177 -13.33 5.26 -11.39
C SER A 177 -13.02 6.28 -10.29
N ALA A 178 -11.80 6.25 -9.74
CA ALA A 178 -11.36 7.21 -8.72
C ALA A 178 -11.21 8.62 -9.31
N LEU A 179 -10.63 8.72 -10.51
CA LEU A 179 -10.46 9.99 -11.21
C LEU A 179 -11.80 10.61 -11.59
N VAL A 180 -12.73 9.83 -12.14
CA VAL A 180 -14.06 10.32 -12.52
C VAL A 180 -14.82 10.81 -11.29
N ALA A 181 -14.77 10.09 -10.17
CA ALA A 181 -15.42 10.52 -8.94
C ALA A 181 -14.84 11.85 -8.42
N LEU A 182 -13.52 11.95 -8.32
CA LEU A 182 -12.84 13.20 -7.93
C LEU A 182 -13.17 14.36 -8.88
N TYR A 183 -13.09 14.10 -10.19
CA TYR A 183 -13.30 15.12 -11.20
C TYR A 183 -14.74 15.63 -11.21
N ASP A 184 -15.73 14.73 -11.15
CA ASP A 184 -17.16 15.06 -11.06
C ASP A 184 -17.45 15.86 -9.77
N ASP A 185 -16.87 15.47 -8.63
CA ASP A 185 -16.99 16.25 -7.40
C ASP A 185 -16.48 17.69 -7.58
N LEU A 186 -15.28 17.87 -8.16
CA LEU A 186 -14.69 19.19 -8.36
C LEU A 186 -15.46 20.04 -9.38
N CYS A 187 -15.91 19.43 -10.49
CA CYS A 187 -16.75 20.10 -11.48
C CYS A 187 -18.07 20.59 -10.87
N ARG A 188 -18.75 19.75 -10.08
CA ARG A 188 -20.01 20.13 -9.43
C ARG A 188 -19.86 21.31 -8.50
N GLU A 189 -18.76 21.40 -7.76
CA GLU A 189 -18.52 22.55 -6.87
C GLU A 189 -18.13 23.80 -7.65
N LYS A 190 -17.35 23.65 -8.72
CA LYS A 190 -17.04 24.74 -9.65
C LYS A 190 -18.31 25.30 -10.29
N ASP A 191 -19.22 24.44 -10.75
CA ASP A 191 -20.50 24.84 -11.36
C ASP A 191 -21.42 25.56 -10.36
N ARG A 192 -21.26 25.29 -9.06
CA ARG A 192 -21.93 26.03 -7.97
C ARG A 192 -21.26 27.37 -7.65
N GLY A 193 -20.21 27.75 -8.37
CA GLY A 193 -19.44 28.96 -8.11
C GLY A 193 -18.52 28.86 -6.89
N SER A 194 -18.20 27.65 -6.43
CA SER A 194 -17.26 27.43 -5.32
C SER A 194 -15.85 27.18 -5.82
N THR A 195 -14.88 27.58 -5.01
CA THR A 195 -13.46 27.28 -5.19
C THR A 195 -13.11 26.03 -4.39
N SER A 196 -12.27 25.15 -4.94
CA SER A 196 -11.81 23.94 -4.26
C SER A 196 -10.30 23.91 -4.11
N LEU A 197 -9.83 23.58 -2.91
CA LEU A 197 -8.44 23.23 -2.64
C LEU A 197 -8.30 21.71 -2.70
N LEU A 198 -7.47 21.23 -3.62
CA LEU A 198 -7.15 19.83 -3.81
C LEU A 198 -5.70 19.57 -3.40
N VAL A 199 -5.47 18.67 -2.45
CA VAL A 199 -4.15 18.26 -1.99
C VAL A 199 -3.91 16.78 -2.34
N LEU A 200 -2.80 16.50 -3.03
CA LEU A 200 -2.36 15.16 -3.40
C LEU A 200 -1.21 14.77 -2.47
N LEU A 201 -1.49 13.90 -1.51
CA LEU A 201 -0.49 13.37 -0.58
C LEU A 201 0.31 12.24 -1.23
N ASP A 202 1.64 12.27 -1.06
CA ASP A 202 2.57 11.21 -1.48
C ASP A 202 3.23 10.58 -0.25
N LEU A 203 3.28 9.25 -0.21
CA LEU A 203 3.98 8.50 0.83
C LEU A 203 5.37 8.05 0.38
N SER A 204 6.32 8.11 1.30
CA SER A 204 7.67 7.56 1.09
C SER A 204 7.71 6.07 1.38
N ALA A 205 7.78 5.26 0.32
CA ALA A 205 7.93 3.79 0.42
C ALA A 205 6.83 3.13 1.27
N ALA A 206 5.56 3.43 0.95
CA ALA A 206 4.40 3.05 1.76
C ALA A 206 4.34 1.55 2.06
N PHE A 207 4.47 0.70 1.03
CA PHE A 207 4.44 -0.76 1.20
C PHE A 207 5.61 -1.30 2.03
N ASP A 208 6.78 -0.67 1.93
CA ASP A 208 8.02 -1.12 2.57
C ASP A 208 8.12 -0.67 4.05
N THR A 209 7.25 0.24 4.49
CA THR A 209 7.29 0.85 5.84
C THR A 209 6.22 0.30 6.78
N ILE A 210 5.25 -0.48 6.26
CA ILE A 210 4.17 -1.09 7.04
C ILE A 210 4.74 -1.77 8.29
N ASP A 211 4.20 -1.41 9.46
CA ASP A 211 4.55 -2.07 10.70
C ASP A 211 3.79 -3.39 10.84
N HIS A 212 4.52 -4.48 11.11
CA HIS A 212 3.91 -5.80 11.21
C HIS A 212 2.99 -5.91 12.43
N GLY A 213 3.35 -5.28 13.56
CA GLY A 213 2.53 -5.31 14.76
C GLY A 213 1.19 -4.61 14.53
N ILE A 214 1.24 -3.38 14.03
CA ILE A 214 0.04 -2.60 13.70
C ILE A 214 -0.84 -3.35 12.70
N LEU A 215 -0.26 -3.93 11.63
CA LEU A 215 -1.03 -4.69 10.65
C LEU A 215 -1.73 -5.91 11.27
N LEU A 216 -1.05 -6.64 12.15
CA LEU A 216 -1.62 -7.78 12.86
C LEU A 216 -2.75 -7.36 13.80
N ASP A 217 -2.61 -6.22 14.49
CA ASP A 217 -3.66 -5.68 15.34
C ASP A 217 -4.89 -5.25 14.53
N ARG A 218 -4.70 -4.67 13.34
CA ARG A 218 -5.80 -4.34 12.42
C ARG A 218 -6.52 -5.60 11.92
N LEU A 219 -5.78 -6.66 11.59
CA LEU A 219 -6.36 -7.96 11.21
C LEU A 219 -7.15 -8.56 12.38
N ALA A 220 -6.63 -8.49 13.61
CA ALA A 220 -7.34 -8.92 14.80
C ALA A 220 -8.64 -8.11 15.02
N GLY A 221 -8.58 -6.78 14.86
CA GLY A 221 -9.74 -5.90 14.95
C GLY A 221 -10.79 -6.09 13.85
N LEU A 222 -10.40 -6.64 12.69
CA LEU A 222 -11.32 -7.09 11.64
C LEU A 222 -12.04 -8.41 12.01
N GLY A 223 -11.60 -9.11 13.07
CA GLY A 223 -12.14 -10.40 13.48
C GLY A 223 -11.35 -11.60 12.96
N VAL A 224 -10.12 -11.40 12.47
CA VAL A 224 -9.20 -12.50 12.13
C VAL A 224 -8.51 -13.00 13.41
N GLY A 225 -8.68 -14.27 13.74
CA GLY A 225 -8.13 -14.87 14.95
C GLY A 225 -7.58 -16.28 14.72
N GLY A 226 -7.53 -17.08 15.78
CA GLY A 226 -7.11 -18.49 15.73
C GLY A 226 -5.84 -18.77 14.90
N THR A 227 -5.90 -19.83 14.09
CA THR A 227 -4.83 -20.26 13.19
C THR A 227 -4.68 -19.31 12.00
N ALA A 228 -5.74 -18.61 11.59
CA ALA A 228 -5.68 -17.63 10.51
C ALA A 228 -4.76 -16.45 10.87
N LEU A 229 -4.90 -15.88 12.07
CA LEU A 229 -4.02 -14.81 12.55
C LEU A 229 -2.58 -15.31 12.76
N GLN A 230 -2.40 -16.54 13.25
CA GLN A 230 -1.07 -17.16 13.35
C GLN A 230 -0.41 -17.29 11.97
N TRP A 231 -1.19 -17.61 10.95
CA TRP A 231 -0.70 -17.66 9.57
C TRP A 231 -0.20 -16.31 9.09
N PHE A 232 -0.93 -15.21 9.35
CA PHE A 232 -0.47 -13.86 9.00
C PHE A 232 0.79 -13.47 9.78
N ARG A 233 0.87 -13.81 11.08
CA ARG A 233 2.11 -13.64 11.87
C ARG A 233 3.27 -14.38 11.21
N SER A 234 3.08 -15.65 10.86
CA SER A 234 4.09 -16.43 10.14
C SER A 234 4.37 -15.89 8.75
N TYR A 235 3.40 -15.28 8.06
CA TYR A 235 3.58 -14.74 6.73
C TYR A 235 4.53 -13.54 6.73
N LEU A 236 4.41 -12.68 7.73
CA LEU A 236 5.20 -11.47 7.93
C LEU A 236 6.55 -11.74 8.59
N ASP A 237 6.61 -12.68 9.53
CA ASP A 237 7.82 -13.00 10.28
C ASP A 237 8.79 -13.93 9.53
N GLY A 238 10.09 -13.74 9.77
CA GLY A 238 11.16 -14.57 9.23
C GLY A 238 11.27 -14.50 7.70
N ARG A 239 10.88 -13.37 7.12
CA ARG A 239 11.00 -13.13 5.67
C ARG A 239 12.38 -12.62 5.30
N PHE A 240 12.89 -13.14 4.19
CA PHE A 240 14.17 -12.72 3.62
C PHE A 240 13.98 -12.26 2.18
N GLN A 241 14.89 -11.42 1.71
CA GLN A 241 14.90 -10.99 0.34
C GLN A 241 16.31 -10.73 -0.17
N LYS A 242 16.50 -10.86 -1.49
CA LYS A 242 17.78 -10.62 -2.17
C LYS A 242 17.56 -9.98 -3.54
N VAL A 243 18.48 -9.12 -3.97
CA VAL A 243 18.43 -8.46 -5.27
C VAL A 243 19.04 -9.37 -6.34
N VAL A 244 18.42 -9.43 -7.51
CA VAL A 244 18.94 -10.15 -8.68
C VAL A 244 18.99 -9.24 -9.91
N LEU A 245 20.18 -9.16 -10.53
CA LEU A 245 20.43 -8.46 -11.80
C LEU A 245 21.16 -9.39 -12.76
N GLY A 246 20.51 -9.79 -13.86
CA GLY A 246 21.05 -10.84 -14.73
C GLY A 246 21.28 -12.13 -13.92
N ASP A 247 22.51 -12.64 -13.98
CA ASP A 247 22.94 -13.85 -13.26
C ASP A 247 23.59 -13.55 -11.90
N HIS A 248 23.59 -12.29 -11.46
CA HIS A 248 24.18 -11.87 -10.19
C HIS A 248 23.13 -11.74 -9.10
N VAL A 249 23.53 -12.09 -7.87
CA VAL A 249 22.67 -12.11 -6.69
C VAL A 249 23.37 -11.40 -5.54
N SER A 250 22.64 -10.55 -4.82
CA SER A 250 23.13 -9.90 -3.60
C SER A 250 23.19 -10.86 -2.42
N THR A 251 23.84 -10.42 -1.35
CA THR A 251 23.62 -10.98 -0.01
C THR A 251 22.14 -10.83 0.36
N SER A 252 21.57 -11.86 0.98
CA SER A 252 20.18 -11.83 1.47
C SER A 252 20.07 -11.03 2.77
N TRP A 253 18.95 -10.36 2.98
CA TRP A 253 18.66 -9.65 4.23
C TRP A 253 17.21 -9.88 4.67
N GLN A 254 16.98 -9.71 5.97
CA GLN A 254 15.66 -9.88 6.56
C GLN A 254 14.76 -8.66 6.26
N LEU A 255 13.50 -8.94 5.93
CA LEU A 255 12.45 -7.92 5.77
C LEU A 255 11.72 -7.74 7.10
N CYS A 256 12.20 -6.81 7.94
CA CYS A 256 11.62 -6.56 9.26
C CYS A 256 10.38 -5.66 9.25
N HIS A 257 10.17 -4.91 8.16
CA HIS A 257 9.03 -4.03 7.97
C HIS A 257 8.55 -4.14 6.53
N GLY A 258 7.30 -3.76 6.31
CA GLY A 258 6.70 -3.77 4.99
C GLY A 258 6.12 -5.11 4.58
N VAL A 259 5.45 -5.10 3.44
CA VAL A 259 4.94 -6.29 2.74
C VAL A 259 5.54 -6.33 1.34
N PRO A 260 5.80 -7.51 0.75
CA PRO A 260 6.55 -7.60 -0.49
C PRO A 260 5.82 -6.95 -1.69
N GLN A 261 6.38 -5.87 -2.24
CA GLN A 261 5.79 -5.15 -3.38
C GLN A 261 5.71 -6.04 -4.62
N GLY A 262 4.51 -6.51 -4.98
CA GLY A 262 4.29 -7.46 -6.08
C GLY A 262 3.79 -8.84 -5.64
N SER A 263 3.65 -9.08 -4.33
CA SER A 263 2.90 -10.24 -3.83
C SER A 263 1.39 -10.06 -4.04
N ILE A 264 0.65 -11.16 -4.03
CA ILE A 264 -0.80 -11.18 -4.26
C ILE A 264 -1.54 -10.61 -3.04
N LEU A 265 -1.01 -10.85 -1.85
CA LEU A 265 -1.65 -10.49 -0.59
C LEU A 265 -1.36 -9.04 -0.16
N SER A 266 -0.18 -8.51 -0.53
CA SER A 266 0.27 -7.16 -0.14
C SER A 266 -0.76 -6.05 -0.40
N PRO A 267 -1.45 -5.99 -1.55
CA PRO A 267 -2.46 -4.98 -1.81
C PRO A 267 -3.63 -4.97 -0.80
N LEU A 268 -4.15 -6.15 -0.43
CA LEU A 268 -5.24 -6.26 0.54
C LEU A 268 -4.79 -5.84 1.94
N LEU A 269 -3.60 -6.29 2.34
CA LEU A 269 -3.01 -5.91 3.62
C LEU A 269 -2.79 -4.40 3.72
N PHE A 270 -2.35 -3.77 2.62
CA PHE A 270 -2.18 -2.33 2.57
C PHE A 270 -3.51 -1.57 2.71
N ASN A 271 -4.57 -2.02 2.03
CA ASN A 271 -5.90 -1.42 2.16
C ASN A 271 -6.44 -1.53 3.60
N ILE A 272 -6.26 -2.69 4.26
CA ILE A 272 -6.62 -2.87 5.67
C ILE A 272 -5.84 -1.90 6.57
N TYR A 273 -4.55 -1.75 6.32
CA TYR A 273 -3.68 -0.84 7.06
C TYR A 273 -4.11 0.62 6.95
N MET A 274 -4.46 1.04 5.73
CA MET A 274 -4.81 2.43 5.40
C MET A 274 -6.25 2.81 5.73
N LYS A 275 -7.15 1.85 5.99
CA LYS A 275 -8.57 2.10 6.23
C LYS A 275 -8.84 3.27 7.20
N PRO A 276 -8.19 3.38 8.38
CA PRO A 276 -8.56 4.43 9.34
C PRO A 276 -8.30 5.86 8.84
N LEU A 277 -7.43 6.04 7.84
CA LEU A 277 -7.09 7.36 7.31
C LEU A 277 -8.31 8.12 6.77
N GLY A 278 -9.22 7.42 6.07
CA GLY A 278 -10.43 8.05 5.53
C GLY A 278 -11.30 8.65 6.65
N GLU A 279 -11.37 7.99 7.81
CA GLU A 279 -12.11 8.51 8.95
C GLU A 279 -11.43 9.74 9.57
N VAL A 280 -10.11 9.75 9.68
CA VAL A 280 -9.34 10.92 10.15
C VAL A 280 -9.63 12.15 9.28
N ILE A 281 -9.64 11.97 7.95
CA ILE A 281 -9.90 13.06 7.01
C ILE A 281 -11.35 13.55 7.13
N ARG A 282 -12.32 12.64 7.16
CA ARG A 282 -13.75 13.00 7.27
C ARG A 282 -14.10 13.68 8.58
N ARG A 283 -13.48 13.29 9.71
CA ARG A 283 -13.65 13.96 11.01
C ARG A 283 -13.24 15.43 10.97
N CYS A 284 -12.32 15.80 10.08
CA CYS A 284 -11.91 17.19 9.86
C CYS A 284 -12.87 17.97 8.95
N GLY A 285 -13.89 17.32 8.37
CA GLY A 285 -14.85 17.92 7.44
C GLY A 285 -14.41 17.94 5.97
N LEU A 286 -13.35 17.19 5.62
CA LEU A 286 -12.85 17.11 4.26
C LEU A 286 -13.39 15.89 3.52
N ARG A 287 -13.42 15.99 2.20
CA ARG A 287 -13.68 14.86 1.30
C ARG A 287 -12.36 14.27 0.84
N ASN A 288 -12.36 12.98 0.52
CA ASN A 288 -11.18 12.28 0.04
C ASN A 288 -11.50 11.23 -1.00
N HIS A 289 -10.52 10.98 -1.85
CA HIS A 289 -10.44 9.80 -2.73
C HIS A 289 -9.07 9.15 -2.51
N GLN A 290 -9.02 7.84 -2.55
CA GLN A 290 -7.79 7.09 -2.34
C GLN A 290 -7.65 6.03 -3.43
N TYR A 291 -6.41 5.86 -3.89
CA TYR A 291 -6.02 4.77 -4.74
C TYR A 291 -4.67 4.22 -4.27
N ALA A 292 -4.71 3.12 -3.52
CA ALA A 292 -3.53 2.59 -2.86
C ALA A 292 -2.92 3.67 -1.94
N ASP A 293 -1.64 3.99 -2.13
CA ASP A 293 -0.90 5.01 -1.39
C ASP A 293 -1.21 6.44 -1.85
N ASP A 294 -1.74 6.63 -3.07
CA ASP A 294 -2.14 7.96 -3.54
C ASP A 294 -3.42 8.40 -2.82
N THR A 295 -3.32 9.45 -2.00
CA THR A 295 -4.47 10.02 -1.26
C THR A 295 -4.73 11.45 -1.74
N GLN A 296 -5.93 11.69 -2.28
CA GLN A 296 -6.41 13.01 -2.66
C GLN A 296 -7.40 13.48 -1.60
N LEU A 297 -7.16 14.63 -0.99
CA LEU A 297 -8.10 15.27 -0.06
C LEU A 297 -8.43 16.66 -0.56
N TYR A 298 -9.69 17.05 -0.41
CA TYR A 298 -10.14 18.32 -0.95
C TYR A 298 -11.26 18.94 -0.11
N LEU A 299 -11.29 20.27 -0.16
CA LEU A 299 -12.29 21.11 0.51
C LEU A 299 -12.76 22.17 -0.47
N SER A 300 -14.07 22.37 -0.53
CA SER A 300 -14.72 23.36 -1.39
C SER A 300 -15.34 24.45 -0.53
N PHE A 301 -15.20 25.70 -0.94
CA PHE A 301 -15.68 26.88 -0.23
C PHE A 301 -16.11 27.95 -1.23
N SER A 302 -17.17 28.69 -0.90
CA SER A 302 -17.64 29.83 -1.72
C SER A 302 -17.23 31.17 -1.11
N THR A 303 -16.97 31.20 0.20
CA THR A 303 -16.52 32.38 0.97
C THR A 303 -15.47 31.94 1.98
N ASN A 304 -14.71 32.90 2.54
CA ASN A 304 -13.72 32.67 3.62
C ASN A 304 -12.57 31.70 3.28
N PRO A 305 -11.71 32.02 2.29
CA PRO A 305 -10.52 31.23 1.95
C PRO A 305 -9.60 30.93 3.15
N GLY A 306 -9.47 31.87 4.09
CA GLY A 306 -8.65 31.69 5.30
C GLY A 306 -9.18 30.59 6.24
N GLU A 307 -10.50 30.43 6.35
CA GLU A 307 -11.10 29.36 7.14
C GLU A 307 -10.85 28.00 6.47
N ALA A 308 -11.00 27.93 5.15
CA ALA A 308 -10.70 26.72 4.38
C ALA A 308 -9.23 26.27 4.56
N VAL A 309 -8.29 27.23 4.50
CA VAL A 309 -6.85 26.96 4.76
C VAL A 309 -6.63 26.49 6.20
N ALA A 310 -7.28 27.09 7.19
CA ALA A 310 -7.16 26.67 8.59
C ALA A 310 -7.68 25.24 8.82
N VAL A 311 -8.83 24.90 8.25
CA VAL A 311 -9.43 23.55 8.31
C VAL A 311 -8.51 22.53 7.63
N LEU A 312 -7.95 22.88 6.48
CA LEU A 312 -7.05 22.02 5.72
C LEU A 312 -5.72 21.80 6.46
N ASN A 313 -5.12 22.84 7.03
CA ASN A 313 -3.91 22.72 7.86
C ASN A 313 -4.13 21.85 9.10
N ARG A 314 -5.28 22.00 9.78
CA ARG A 314 -5.65 21.12 10.89
C ARG A 314 -5.76 19.67 10.42
N CYS A 315 -6.44 19.42 9.30
CA CYS A 315 -6.52 18.07 8.74
C CYS A 315 -5.16 17.50 8.36
N LEU A 316 -4.27 18.29 7.76
CA LEU A 316 -2.92 17.85 7.40
C LEU A 316 -2.09 17.51 8.64
N ALA A 317 -2.26 18.23 9.75
CA ALA A 317 -1.63 17.91 11.02
C ALA A 317 -2.14 16.59 11.61
N GLU A 318 -3.46 16.36 11.63
CA GLU A 318 -4.07 15.11 12.09
C GLU A 318 -3.65 13.92 11.22
N VAL A 319 -3.65 14.09 9.90
CA VAL A 319 -3.18 13.07 8.95
C VAL A 319 -1.69 12.79 9.16
N ARG A 320 -0.86 13.81 9.38
CA ARG A 320 0.57 13.65 9.69
C ARG A 320 0.76 12.84 10.97
N GLU A 321 0.10 13.20 12.07
CA GLU A 321 0.23 12.47 13.33
C GLU A 321 -0.26 11.04 13.20
N TRP A 322 -1.39 10.82 12.53
CA TRP A 322 -1.89 9.47 12.27
C TRP A 322 -0.90 8.65 11.44
N MET A 323 -0.37 9.21 10.34
CA MET A 323 0.62 8.54 9.50
C MET A 323 1.86 8.17 10.30
N ARG A 324 2.38 9.12 11.11
CA ARG A 324 3.55 8.91 11.96
C ARG A 324 3.32 7.81 12.99
N ALA A 325 2.19 7.85 13.70
CA ALA A 325 1.80 6.81 14.66
C ALA A 325 1.67 5.43 14.00
N ASN A 326 1.22 5.38 12.74
CA ASN A 326 1.15 4.17 11.93
C ASN A 326 2.44 3.93 11.10
N LYS A 327 3.56 4.55 11.47
CA LYS A 327 4.89 4.33 10.86
C LYS A 327 4.96 4.56 9.33
N LEU A 328 4.10 5.43 8.82
CA LEU A 328 4.07 5.89 7.44
C LEU A 328 4.66 7.31 7.35
N LYS A 329 5.51 7.54 6.35
CA LYS A 329 6.15 8.84 6.14
C LYS A 329 5.52 9.60 4.97
N LEU A 330 4.92 10.75 5.26
CA LEU A 330 4.50 11.70 4.23
C LEU A 330 5.71 12.37 3.58
N ASN A 331 5.57 12.67 2.29
CA ASN A 331 6.59 13.29 1.48
C ASN A 331 6.16 14.71 1.07
N PRO A 332 6.56 15.75 1.82
CA PRO A 332 6.16 17.12 1.51
C PRO A 332 6.64 17.57 0.12
N ASP A 333 7.83 17.15 -0.30
CA ASP A 333 8.41 17.52 -1.60
C ASP A 333 7.62 16.99 -2.81
N LYS A 334 6.90 15.88 -2.62
CA LYS A 334 6.00 15.30 -3.64
C LYS A 334 4.53 15.58 -3.41
N THR A 335 4.19 16.27 -2.31
CA THR A 335 2.81 16.67 -2.05
C THR A 335 2.49 17.88 -2.92
N GLU A 336 1.43 17.77 -3.73
CA GLU A 336 1.04 18.83 -4.66
C GLU A 336 -0.30 19.43 -4.23
N VAL A 337 -0.47 20.74 -4.46
CA VAL A 337 -1.73 21.44 -4.19
C VAL A 337 -2.22 22.14 -5.45
N LEU A 338 -3.50 21.97 -5.77
CA LEU A 338 -4.20 22.61 -6.87
C LEU A 338 -5.37 23.44 -6.34
N LEU A 339 -5.54 24.62 -6.91
CA LEU A 339 -6.72 25.47 -6.70
C LEU A 339 -7.62 25.36 -7.91
N VAL A 340 -8.86 24.94 -7.72
CA VAL A 340 -9.83 24.72 -8.79
C VAL A 340 -10.98 25.71 -8.66
N GLY A 341 -11.41 26.32 -9.76
CA GLY A 341 -12.60 27.19 -9.77
C GLY A 341 -12.35 28.68 -9.44
N GLY A 342 -11.15 29.19 -9.75
CA GLY A 342 -10.86 30.64 -9.77
C GLY A 342 -10.05 31.21 -8.59
N SER A 343 -9.67 32.49 -8.71
CA SER A 343 -8.77 33.22 -7.81
C SER A 343 -9.46 33.68 -6.53
N GLY A 344 -9.67 32.75 -5.58
CA GLY A 344 -10.21 33.07 -4.26
C GLY A 344 -9.18 33.60 -3.26
N PHE A 345 -7.89 33.53 -3.59
CA PHE A 345 -6.79 33.98 -2.74
C PHE A 345 -6.20 35.28 -3.31
N GLY A 346 -6.28 36.38 -2.55
CA GLY A 346 -5.47 37.57 -2.82
C GLY A 346 -3.98 37.31 -2.56
N GLU A 347 -3.12 38.29 -2.88
CA GLU A 347 -1.69 38.25 -2.53
C GLU A 347 -1.55 38.09 -1.00
N GLY A 348 -1.17 36.89 -0.53
CA GLY A 348 -0.89 36.60 0.89
C GLY A 348 -1.93 35.76 1.65
N GLY A 349 -2.86 35.07 0.99
CA GLY A 349 -3.93 34.31 1.65
C GLY A 349 -3.76 32.80 1.79
N PHE A 350 -2.65 32.21 1.34
CA PHE A 350 -2.52 30.75 1.20
C PHE A 350 -1.17 30.22 1.72
N ASP A 351 -1.18 29.68 2.95
CA ASP A 351 -0.05 28.97 3.55
C ASP A 351 -0.52 27.62 4.07
N LEU A 352 -0.40 26.58 3.24
CA LEU A 352 -0.54 25.20 3.70
C LEU A 352 0.80 24.66 4.16
N VAL A 353 0.85 24.06 5.35
CA VAL A 353 2.10 23.59 5.95
C VAL A 353 2.02 22.11 6.23
N LEU A 354 3.02 21.36 5.75
CA LEU A 354 3.21 19.94 6.05
C LEU A 354 4.66 19.71 6.47
N ASN A 355 4.88 19.14 7.66
CA ASN A 355 6.21 18.93 8.25
C ASN A 355 7.08 20.21 8.33
N GLY A 356 6.44 21.36 8.58
CA GLY A 356 7.13 22.65 8.63
C GLY A 356 7.50 23.23 7.25
N ALA A 357 7.22 22.51 6.16
CA ALA A 357 7.38 23.00 4.80
C ALA A 357 6.06 23.58 4.27
N THR A 358 6.12 24.77 3.66
CA THR A 358 4.98 25.34 2.94
C THR A 358 4.77 24.58 1.63
N LEU A 359 3.56 24.08 1.41
CA LEU A 359 3.16 23.37 0.20
C LEU A 359 2.86 24.39 -0.91
N PRO A 360 3.63 24.40 -2.01
CA PRO A 360 3.42 25.36 -3.07
C PRO A 360 2.17 25.01 -3.87
N LEU A 361 1.39 26.04 -4.22
CA LEU A 361 0.33 25.91 -5.21
C LEU A 361 0.95 25.62 -6.59
N ARG A 362 0.35 24.70 -7.34
CA ARG A 362 0.78 24.34 -8.68
C ARG A 362 -0.26 24.75 -9.72
N ASP A 363 0.22 25.16 -10.89
CA ASP A 363 -0.63 25.44 -12.05
C ASP A 363 -1.24 24.15 -12.64
N LYS A 364 -0.56 23.01 -12.46
CA LYS A 364 -1.04 21.68 -12.83
C LYS A 364 -0.51 20.65 -11.85
N VAL A 365 -1.32 19.65 -11.54
CA VAL A 365 -0.92 18.51 -10.69
C VAL A 365 -1.18 17.19 -11.41
N ARG A 366 -0.43 16.14 -11.06
CA ARG A 366 -0.62 14.82 -11.67
C ARG A 366 -1.35 13.89 -10.72
N SER A 367 -2.63 13.65 -10.96
CA SER A 367 -3.44 12.67 -10.22
C SER A 367 -3.58 11.38 -11.01
N LEU A 368 -3.13 10.25 -10.47
CA LEU A 368 -3.29 8.90 -11.05
C LEU A 368 -2.94 8.80 -12.56
N GLY A 369 -1.94 9.56 -12.99
CA GLY A 369 -1.46 9.60 -14.37
C GLY A 369 -2.03 10.73 -15.24
N VAL A 370 -3.14 11.35 -14.84
CA VAL A 370 -3.79 12.47 -15.54
C VAL A 370 -3.30 13.81 -15.00
N LEU A 371 -3.14 14.79 -15.89
CA LEU A 371 -2.83 16.17 -15.49
C LEU A 371 -4.14 16.93 -15.25
N LEU A 372 -4.26 17.53 -14.08
CA LEU A 372 -5.37 18.40 -13.70
C LEU A 372 -4.87 19.84 -13.64
N ASP A 373 -5.68 20.77 -14.16
CA ASP A 373 -5.43 22.20 -14.07
C ASP A 373 -6.60 22.94 -13.38
N PRO A 374 -6.44 24.21 -12.99
CA PRO A 374 -7.47 24.97 -12.26
C PRO A 374 -8.81 25.06 -12.96
N GLU A 375 -8.80 24.92 -14.29
CA GLU A 375 -10.00 25.01 -15.10
C GLU A 375 -10.70 23.66 -15.28
N LEU A 376 -10.01 22.55 -14.96
CA LEU A 376 -10.45 21.19 -15.29
C LEU A 376 -10.74 21.08 -16.79
N SER A 377 -9.76 21.44 -17.63
CA SER A 377 -9.89 21.46 -19.10
C SER A 377 -9.03 20.43 -19.83
#